data_AF-A0A7V4LQJ4-F1
#
_entry.id   AF-A0A7V4LQJ4-F1
#
_cell.length_a   1.000
_cell.length_b   1.000
_cell.length_c   1.000
_cell.angle_alpha   90.00
_cell.angle_beta   90.00
_cell.angle_gamma   90.00
#
_symmetry.space_group_name_H-M   'P 1'
#
loop_
_entity.id
_entity.type
_entity.pdbx_description
1 polymer ?
#
loop_
_entity_poly.entity_id
_entity_poly.type
_entity_poly.pdbx_seq_one_letter_code
_entity_poly.pdbx_strand_id
1 'polypeptide(L)'
;MDYKIFSEKYIHCCRLIAEKRLREAFILLQELAEESHNIDYLNQLENHRETYRNILKYSFGEVEDPQKKEVYFRLLRSVLRLADALFETIVVSRRMVSYAPLKRELESAPLFSGTDPLRI
;
A
#
# COMPACT_ATOMS: atom_id res chain seq x y z
N MET A 1 7.97 5.70 16.19
CA MET A 1 9.05 5.86 15.20
C MET A 1 8.96 4.72 14.19
N ASP A 2 8.04 4.81 13.22
CA ASP A 2 7.76 3.73 12.25
C ASP A 2 7.15 4.26 10.91
N TYR A 3 6.31 5.31 10.98
CA TYR A 3 5.72 5.97 9.80
C TYR A 3 6.74 6.41 8.74
N LYS A 4 7.89 6.95 9.17
CA LYS A 4 8.92 7.49 8.27
C LYS A 4 9.52 6.40 7.37
N ILE A 5 9.71 5.20 7.91
CA ILE A 5 10.28 4.05 7.17
C ILE A 5 9.32 3.63 6.07
N PHE A 6 8.04 3.45 6.39
CA PHE A 6 7.04 3.06 5.38
C PHE A 6 6.81 4.16 4.35
N SER A 7 6.85 5.42 4.76
CA SER A 7 6.77 6.56 3.83
C SER A 7 7.94 6.60 2.86
N GLU A 8 9.16 6.37 3.33
CA GLU A 8 10.36 6.32 2.49
C GLU A 8 10.30 5.14 1.50
N LYS A 9 9.89 3.96 1.97
CA LYS A 9 9.68 2.76 1.12
C LYS A 9 8.60 3.00 0.06
N TYR A 10 7.48 3.59 0.43
CA TYR A 10 6.40 3.94 -0.49
C TYR A 10 6.88 4.93 -1.57
N ILE A 11 7.53 6.03 -1.18
CA ILE A 11 8.08 7.02 -2.12
C ILE A 11 9.09 6.36 -3.06
N HIS A 12 9.95 5.48 -2.54
CA HIS A 12 10.93 4.77 -3.35
C HIS A 12 10.24 3.82 -4.35
N CYS A 13 9.21 3.10 -3.92
CA CYS A 13 8.41 2.24 -4.77
C CYS A 13 7.75 3.02 -5.93
N CYS A 14 7.07 4.14 -5.62
CA CYS A 14 6.45 5.00 -6.63
C CYS A 14 7.46 5.49 -7.67
N ARG A 15 8.68 5.86 -7.24
CA ARG A 15 9.76 6.26 -8.15
C ARG A 15 10.18 5.13 -9.08
N LEU A 16 10.39 3.91 -8.54
CA LEU A 16 10.73 2.74 -9.35
C LEU A 16 9.64 2.42 -10.39
N ILE A 17 8.36 2.57 -10.02
CA ILE A 17 7.24 2.39 -10.95
C ILE A 17 7.27 3.44 -12.07
N ALA A 18 7.50 4.72 -11.73
CA ALA A 18 7.62 5.80 -12.71
C ALA A 18 8.81 5.60 -13.67
N GLU A 19 9.92 5.06 -13.15
CA GLU A 19 11.10 4.66 -13.92
C GLU A 19 10.93 3.33 -14.68
N LYS A 20 9.74 2.71 -14.66
CA LYS A 20 9.43 1.42 -15.32
C LYS A 20 10.22 0.22 -14.78
N ARG A 21 10.77 0.33 -13.57
CA ARG A 21 11.57 -0.70 -12.89
C ARG A 21 10.70 -1.62 -12.02
N LEU A 22 9.73 -2.28 -12.65
CA LEU A 22 8.72 -3.09 -11.95
C LEU A 22 9.30 -4.22 -11.11
N ARG A 23 10.40 -4.86 -11.54
CA ARG A 23 11.04 -5.94 -10.77
C ARG A 23 11.45 -5.46 -9.38
N GLU A 24 12.09 -4.30 -9.29
CA GLU A 24 12.55 -3.73 -8.02
C GLU A 24 11.38 -3.19 -7.20
N ALA A 25 10.41 -2.55 -7.86
CA ALA A 25 9.18 -2.11 -7.20
C ALA A 25 8.43 -3.28 -6.54
N PHE A 26 8.39 -4.46 -7.18
CA PHE A 26 7.76 -5.65 -6.63
C PHE A 26 8.45 -6.22 -5.39
N ILE A 27 9.74 -5.95 -5.18
CA ILE A 27 10.44 -6.35 -3.95
C ILE A 27 9.93 -5.48 -2.79
N LEU A 28 9.90 -4.15 -2.99
CA LEU A 28 9.40 -3.23 -1.95
C LEU A 28 7.90 -3.44 -1.67
N LEU A 29 7.10 -3.74 -2.70
CA LEU A 29 5.68 -4.04 -2.50
C LEU A 29 5.45 -5.33 -1.74
N GLN A 30 6.34 -6.32 -1.84
CA GLN A 30 6.24 -7.54 -1.04
C GLN A 30 6.33 -7.20 0.45
N GLU A 31 7.33 -6.41 0.83
CA GLU A 31 7.52 -6.00 2.22
C GLU A 31 6.33 -5.18 2.74
N LEU A 32 5.80 -4.26 1.93
CA LEU A 32 4.59 -3.50 2.29
C LEU A 32 3.35 -4.39 2.40
N ALA A 33 3.19 -5.36 1.50
CA ALA A 33 2.06 -6.30 1.54
C ALA A 33 2.10 -7.21 2.78
N GLU A 34 3.27 -7.72 3.15
CA GLU A 34 3.46 -8.51 4.36
C GLU A 34 3.15 -7.72 5.62
N GLU A 35 3.61 -6.46 5.70
CA GLU A 35 3.32 -5.56 6.82
C GLU A 35 1.81 -5.23 6.93
N SER A 36 1.10 -5.15 5.81
CA SER A 36 -0.33 -4.88 5.83
C SER A 36 -1.15 -6.00 6.49
N HIS A 37 -0.56 -7.19 6.65
CA HIS A 37 -1.22 -8.41 7.11
C HIS A 37 -2.52 -8.76 6.36
N ASN A 38 -2.63 -8.31 5.10
CA ASN A 38 -3.78 -8.54 4.25
C ASN A 38 -3.42 -9.46 3.07
N ILE A 39 -3.97 -10.68 3.10
CA ILE A 39 -3.74 -11.73 2.10
C ILE A 39 -4.23 -11.30 0.71
N ASP A 40 -5.27 -10.48 0.62
CA ASP A 40 -5.79 -10.02 -0.67
C ASP A 40 -4.79 -9.12 -1.40
N TYR A 41 -3.98 -8.34 -0.67
CA TYR A 41 -2.92 -7.55 -1.28
C TYR A 41 -1.75 -8.41 -1.76
N LEU A 42 -1.42 -9.48 -1.03
CA LEU A 42 -0.42 -10.46 -1.48
C LEU A 42 -0.87 -11.15 -2.77
N ASN A 43 -2.15 -11.56 -2.85
CA ASN A 43 -2.73 -12.16 -4.05
C ASN A 43 -2.73 -11.19 -5.24
N GLN A 44 -3.11 -9.93 -5.01
CA GLN A 44 -3.06 -8.89 -6.05
C GLN A 44 -1.63 -8.64 -6.56
N LEU A 45 -0.66 -8.60 -5.65
CA LEU A 45 0.76 -8.45 -6.01
C LEU A 45 1.23 -9.62 -6.89
N GLU A 46 0.87 -10.85 -6.54
CA GLU A 46 1.25 -12.02 -7.32
C GLU A 46 0.61 -12.03 -8.72
N ASN A 47 -0.67 -11.65 -8.83
CA ASN A 47 -1.33 -11.48 -10.12
C ASN A 47 -0.63 -10.43 -11.01
N HIS A 48 -0.16 -9.33 -10.42
CA HIS A 48 0.62 -8.31 -11.13
C HIS A 48 2.00 -8.85 -11.57
N ARG A 49 2.67 -9.65 -10.74
CA ARG A 49 3.93 -10.32 -11.10
C ARG A 49 3.75 -11.32 -12.23
N GLU A 50 2.67 -12.09 -12.21
CA GLU A 50 2.35 -13.02 -13.29
C GLU A 50 2.09 -12.27 -14.60
N THR A 51 1.28 -11.21 -14.56
CA THR A 51 1.04 -10.35 -15.73
C THR A 51 2.37 -9.80 -16.29
N TYR A 52 3.27 -9.33 -15.42
CA TYR A 52 4.59 -8.85 -15.83
C TYR A 52 5.43 -9.95 -16.48
N ARG A 53 5.47 -11.16 -15.88
CA ARG A 53 6.16 -12.33 -16.45
C ARG A 53 5.63 -12.70 -17.83
N ASN A 54 4.31 -12.66 -18.01
CA ASN A 54 3.67 -12.93 -19.29
C ASN A 54 4.09 -11.90 -20.33
N ILE A 55 4.04 -10.59 -20.01
CA ILE A 55 4.53 -9.53 -20.91
C ILE A 55 5.98 -9.81 -21.33
N LEU A 56 6.87 -10.08 -20.38
CA LEU A 56 8.29 -10.35 -20.67
C LEU A 56 8.48 -11.59 -21.56
N LYS A 57 7.75 -12.68 -21.30
CA LYS A 57 7.83 -13.92 -22.10
C LYS A 57 7.50 -13.66 -23.57
N TYR A 58 6.49 -12.85 -23.83
CA TYR A 58 6.06 -12.53 -25.20
C TYR A 58 6.88 -11.40 -25.84
N SER A 59 7.75 -10.69 -25.11
CA SER A 59 8.62 -9.64 -25.65
C SER A 59 9.82 -10.15 -26.46
N PHE A 60 10.16 -11.43 -26.36
CA PHE A 60 11.27 -12.04 -27.10
C PHE A 60 10.87 -12.65 -28.46
N GLY A 61 9.62 -12.48 -28.89
CA GLY A 61 9.16 -12.92 -30.21
C GLY A 61 9.50 -11.92 -31.32
N GLU A 62 9.67 -12.40 -32.55
CA GLU A 62 10.05 -11.59 -33.73
C GLU A 62 8.97 -10.58 -34.19
N VAL A 63 7.77 -10.64 -33.60
CA VAL A 63 6.64 -9.75 -33.94
C VAL A 63 6.36 -8.77 -32.80
N GLU A 64 6.49 -7.48 -33.11
CA GLU A 64 6.12 -6.39 -32.22
C GLU A 64 4.59 -6.32 -32.11
N ASP A 65 4.05 -6.50 -30.90
CA ASP A 65 2.60 -6.47 -30.65
C ASP A 65 2.23 -5.13 -29.99
N PRO A 66 1.44 -4.27 -30.66
CA PRO A 66 1.03 -2.97 -30.15
C PRO A 66 0.24 -3.04 -28.83
N GLN A 67 -0.51 -4.12 -28.59
CA GLN A 67 -1.31 -4.29 -27.38
C GLN A 67 -0.42 -4.49 -26.14
N LYS A 68 0.81 -5.01 -26.30
CA LYS A 68 1.77 -5.18 -25.19
C LYS A 68 2.05 -3.86 -24.47
N LYS A 69 2.25 -2.78 -25.22
CA LYS A 69 2.52 -1.46 -24.67
C LYS A 69 1.35 -0.98 -23.81
N GLU A 70 0.13 -1.18 -24.30
CA GLU A 70 -1.08 -0.82 -23.57
C GLU A 70 -1.24 -1.65 -22.28
N VAL A 71 -1.10 -2.98 -22.36
CA VAL A 71 -1.17 -3.87 -21.19
C VAL A 71 -0.10 -3.49 -20.16
N TYR A 72 1.11 -3.16 -20.61
CA TYR A 72 2.18 -2.72 -19.71
C TYR A 72 1.86 -1.41 -19.00
N PHE A 73 1.33 -0.39 -19.69
CA PHE A 73 0.93 0.86 -19.03
C PHE A 73 -0.25 0.67 -18.07
N ARG A 74 -1.20 -0.20 -18.40
CA ARG A 74 -2.27 -0.59 -17.48
C ARG A 74 -1.71 -1.28 -16.23
N LEU A 75 -0.72 -2.15 -16.40
CA LEU A 75 -0.02 -2.80 -15.29
C LEU A 75 0.68 -1.77 -14.39
N LEU A 76 1.45 -0.83 -14.95
CA LEU A 76 2.09 0.24 -14.17
C LEU A 76 1.08 1.00 -13.30
N ARG A 77 -0.08 1.37 -13.86
CA ARG A 77 -1.15 2.06 -13.13
C ARG A 77 -1.75 1.19 -12.03
N SER A 78 -1.96 -0.10 -12.27
CA SER A 78 -2.50 -1.01 -11.26
C SER A 78 -1.50 -1.26 -10.12
N VAL A 79 -0.22 -1.40 -10.42
CA VAL A 79 0.84 -1.56 -9.41
C VAL A 79 0.98 -0.30 -8.55
N LEU A 80 0.87 0.89 -9.15
CA LEU A 80 0.87 2.15 -8.39
C LEU A 80 -0.34 2.24 -7.45
N ARG A 81 -1.54 1.88 -7.91
CA ARG A 81 -2.75 1.84 -7.06
C ARG A 81 -2.61 0.86 -5.89
N LEU A 82 -1.97 -0.28 -6.12
CA LEU A 82 -1.68 -1.24 -5.04
C LEU A 82 -0.72 -0.64 -4.01
N ALA A 83 0.32 0.09 -4.46
CA ALA A 83 1.24 0.79 -3.56
C ALA A 83 0.50 1.81 -2.67
N ASP A 84 -0.40 2.59 -3.26
CA ASP A 84 -1.22 3.58 -2.54
C ASP A 84 -2.10 2.91 -1.49
N ALA A 85 -2.84 1.86 -1.89
CA ALA A 85 -3.74 1.14 -0.99
C ALA A 85 -3.01 0.46 0.18
N LEU A 86 -1.83 -0.11 -0.08
CA LEU A 86 -0.98 -0.69 0.96
C LEU A 86 -0.50 0.37 1.95
N PHE A 87 0.01 1.48 1.45
CA PHE A 87 0.50 2.56 2.31
C PHE A 87 -0.64 3.14 3.17
N GLU A 88 -1.81 3.39 2.58
CA GLU A 88 -2.98 3.86 3.30
C GLU A 88 -3.39 2.87 4.40
N THR A 89 -3.46 1.57 4.09
CA THR A 89 -3.83 0.53 5.05
C THR A 89 -2.88 0.50 6.25
N ILE A 90 -1.56 0.53 6.00
CA ILE A 90 -0.53 0.52 7.05
C ILE A 90 -0.64 1.78 7.93
N VAL A 91 -0.87 2.94 7.31
CA VAL A 91 -0.97 4.21 8.06
C VAL A 91 -2.25 4.26 8.89
N VAL A 92 -3.38 3.83 8.32
CA VAL A 92 -4.69 3.84 9.00
C VAL A 92 -4.70 2.84 10.15
N SER A 93 -4.24 1.61 9.95
CA SER A 93 -4.20 0.59 11.01
C SER A 93 -3.38 1.06 12.21
N ARG A 94 -2.22 1.69 11.97
CA ARG A 94 -1.37 2.25 13.02
C ARG A 94 -2.01 3.42 13.76
N ARG A 95 -2.72 4.31 13.05
CA ARG A 95 -3.49 5.40 13.68
C ARG A 95 -4.59 4.84 14.58
N MET A 96 -5.32 3.82 14.14
CA MET A 96 -6.36 3.17 14.95
C MET A 96 -5.79 2.58 16.24
N VAL A 97 -4.63 1.92 16.18
CA VAL A 97 -3.94 1.41 17.38
C VAL A 97 -3.61 2.54 18.35
N SER A 98 -3.16 3.71 17.86
CA SER A 98 -2.88 4.86 18.72
C SER A 98 -4.13 5.50 19.35
N TYR A 99 -5.30 5.40 18.72
CA TYR A 99 -6.56 5.92 19.27
C TYR A 99 -7.22 4.99 20.28
N ALA A 100 -6.97 3.68 20.20
CA ALA A 100 -7.56 2.69 21.09
C ALA A 100 -7.40 2.98 22.60
N PRO A 101 -6.22 3.38 23.12
CA PRO A 101 -6.09 3.75 24.53
C PRO A 101 -6.85 5.04 24.88
N LEU A 102 -6.84 6.05 24.00
CA LEU A 102 -7.57 7.31 24.21
C LEU A 102 -9.09 7.09 24.25
N LYS A 103 -9.60 6.25 23.35
CA LYS A 103 -11.02 5.86 23.33
C LYS A 103 -11.39 5.17 24.64
N ARG A 104 -10.58 4.21 25.09
CA ARG A 104 -10.79 3.50 26.36
C ARG A 104 -10.78 4.45 27.56
N GLU A 105 -9.86 5.41 27.59
CA GLU A 105 -9.78 6.42 28.66
C GLU A 105 -11.07 7.24 28.73
N LEU A 106 -11.52 7.78 27.58
CA LEU A 106 -12.77 8.56 27.49
C LEU A 106 -14.01 7.74 27.86
N GLU A 107 -14.05 6.46 27.50
CA GLU A 107 -15.16 5.56 27.84
C GLU A 107 -15.13 5.08 29.30
N SER A 108 -13.93 5.00 29.91
CA SER A 108 -13.73 4.62 31.31
C SER A 108 -13.84 5.79 32.28
N ALA A 109 -13.78 7.03 31.77
CA ALA A 109 -13.95 8.23 32.56
C ALA A 109 -15.36 8.23 33.18
N PRO A 110 -15.49 8.40 34.51
CA PRO A 110 -16.80 8.40 35.14
C PRO A 110 -17.67 9.50 34.53
N LEU A 111 -18.86 9.10 34.04
CA LEU A 111 -19.90 10.03 33.64
C LEU A 111 -20.25 10.90 34.87
N PHE A 112 -19.80 12.15 34.84
CA PHE A 112 -19.99 13.19 35.86
C PHE A 112 -19.17 13.02 37.15
N SER A 113 -17.99 13.64 37.20
CA SER A 113 -17.52 14.30 38.43
C SER A 113 -18.04 15.74 38.42
N GLY A 114 -18.62 16.19 39.53
CA GLY A 114 -19.51 17.36 39.63
C GLY A 114 -18.92 18.76 39.40
N THR A 115 -17.90 18.91 38.56
CA THR A 115 -17.38 20.21 38.13
C THR A 115 -17.28 20.23 36.62
N ASP A 116 -18.41 20.46 35.96
CA ASP A 116 -18.48 20.68 34.51
C ASP A 116 -18.05 22.14 34.20
N PRO A 117 -16.91 22.38 33.54
CA PRO A 117 -16.43 23.72 33.23
C PRO A 117 -17.19 24.40 32.07
N LEU A 118 -18.19 23.74 31.47
CA LEU A 118 -18.98 24.28 30.36
C LEU A 118 -20.40 24.72 30.74
N ARG A 119 -20.72 24.85 32.03
CA ARG A 119 -21.92 25.56 32.47
C ARG A 119 -21.66 27.07 32.51
N ILE A 120 -22.15 27.77 31.48
CA ILE A 120 -22.43 29.22 31.50
C ILE A 120 -23.64 29.47 32.40
#